data_AF-A0A2M8BZD2-F1
#
_entry.id   AF-A0A2M8BZD2-F1
#
_cell.length_a   1.000
_cell.length_b   1.000
_cell.length_c   1.000
_cell.angle_alpha   90.00
_cell.angle_beta   90.00
_cell.angle_gamma   90.00
#
_symmetry.space_group_name_H-M   'P 1'
#
loop_
_entity.id
_entity.type
_entity.pdbx_description
1 polymer ?
#
loop_
_entity_poly.entity_id
_entity_poly.type
_entity_poly.pdbx_seq_one_letter_code
_entity_poly.pdbx_strand_id
1 'polypeptide(L)'
;TYIAVNDDEVLEAFQLLCRTEGIMPALDPAHAISYAARLAGTLPKERIIVVNLSGRGDKDIDIVMKEILSTKYEMLNNIKAQNLNDQNMRVLNLGH
;
A
#
# COMPACT_ATOMS: atom_id res chain seq x y z
N THR A 1 17.53 -14.45 11.31
CA THR A 1 17.56 -12.98 11.26
C THR A 1 16.14 -12.47 11.10
N TYR A 2 15.76 -11.42 11.83
CA TYR A 2 14.46 -10.75 11.68
C TYR A 2 14.58 -9.66 10.62
N ILE A 3 13.53 -9.50 9.81
CA ILE A 3 13.47 -8.51 8.73
C ILE A 3 12.31 -7.59 9.01
N ALA A 4 12.58 -6.28 9.04
CA ALA A 4 11.55 -5.27 9.15
C ALA A 4 10.94 -5.01 7.77
N VAL A 5 9.63 -4.82 7.75
CA VAL A 5 8.82 -4.46 6.58
C VAL A 5 8.06 -3.20 6.98
N ASN A 6 7.98 -2.21 6.09
CA ASN A 6 7.29 -0.96 6.39
C ASN A 6 5.77 -1.13 6.24
N ASP A 7 4.98 -0.35 6.98
CA ASP A 7 3.51 -0.42 6.94
C ASP A 7 2.93 -0.28 5.53
N ASP A 8 3.52 0.60 4.70
CA ASP A 8 3.13 0.76 3.29
C ASP A 8 3.30 -0.53 2.47
N GLU A 9 4.43 -1.22 2.67
CA GLU A 9 4.72 -2.49 1.98
C GLU A 9 3.78 -3.60 2.45
N VAL A 10 3.33 -3.55 3.72
CA VAL A 10 2.35 -4.48 4.29
C VAL A 10 0.97 -4.23 3.68
N LEU A 11 0.55 -2.97 3.58
CA LEU A 11 -0.72 -2.58 2.97
C LEU A 11 -0.78 -2.95 1.49
N GLU A 12 0.32 -2.75 0.76
CA GLU A 12 0.40 -3.15 -0.64
C GLU A 12 0.24 -4.67 -0.80
N ALA A 13 0.94 -5.46 0.02
CA ALA A 13 0.85 -6.92 0.00
C ALA A 13 -0.55 -7.43 0.40
N PHE A 14 -1.16 -6.82 1.41
CA PHE A 14 -2.54 -7.10 1.82
C PHE A 14 -3.50 -6.87 0.64
N GLN A 15 -3.41 -5.70 0.01
CA GLN A 15 -4.29 -5.35 -1.11
C GLN A 15 -4.05 -6.24 -2.33
N LEU A 16 -2.79 -6.61 -2.59
CA LEU A 16 -2.44 -7.52 -3.67
C LEU A 16 -3.15 -8.86 -3.52
N LEU A 17 -3.03 -9.49 -2.35
CA LEU A 17 -3.66 -10.78 -2.08
C LEU A 17 -5.19 -10.71 -2.16
N CYS A 18 -5.78 -9.62 -1.67
CA CYS A 18 -7.21 -9.39 -1.80
C CYS A 18 -7.65 -9.30 -3.28
N ARG A 19 -6.88 -8.63 -4.12
CA ARG A 19 -7.22 -8.41 -5.54
C ARG A 19 -6.97 -9.64 -6.40
N THR A 20 -5.92 -10.41 -6.14
CA THR A 20 -5.54 -11.54 -6.99
C THR A 20 -6.19 -12.85 -6.54
N GLU A 21 -6.23 -13.11 -5.22
CA GLU A 21 -6.70 -14.38 -4.66
C GLU A 21 -8.05 -14.28 -3.95
N GLY A 22 -8.56 -13.08 -3.70
CA GLY A 22 -9.79 -12.88 -2.91
C GLY A 22 -9.61 -13.22 -1.42
N ILE A 23 -8.37 -13.29 -0.94
CA ILE A 23 -8.05 -13.62 0.45
C ILE A 23 -7.70 -12.33 1.19
N MET A 24 -8.38 -12.08 2.31
CA MET A 24 -8.05 -11.01 3.26
C MET A 24 -7.18 -11.55 4.40
N PRO A 25 -5.84 -11.36 4.35
CA PRO A 25 -4.96 -11.86 5.40
C PRO A 25 -5.07 -10.96 6.65
N ALA A 26 -4.78 -11.47 7.84
CA ALA A 26 -4.51 -10.59 8.98
C ALA A 26 -3.27 -9.70 8.72
N LEU A 27 -3.12 -8.58 9.43
CA LEU A 27 -1.97 -7.69 9.24
C LEU A 27 -0.63 -8.36 9.59
N ASP A 28 -0.61 -9.23 10.60
CA ASP A 28 0.59 -9.99 11.00
C ASP A 28 1.14 -10.87 9.86
N PRO A 29 0.36 -11.74 9.18
CA PRO A 29 0.85 -12.50 8.03
C PRO A 29 1.04 -11.66 6.76
N ALA A 30 0.42 -10.48 6.63
CA ALA A 30 0.67 -9.58 5.51
C ALA A 30 2.15 -9.10 5.47
N HIS A 31 2.80 -8.97 6.62
CA HIS A 31 4.25 -8.73 6.70
C HIS A 31 5.06 -9.86 6.02
N ALA A 32 4.68 -11.11 6.28
CA ALA A 32 5.35 -12.26 5.68
C ALA A 32 5.13 -12.34 4.17
N ILE A 33 3.95 -11.96 3.67
CA ILE A 33 3.64 -11.92 2.24
C ILE A 33 4.44 -10.83 1.54
N SER A 34 4.51 -9.63 2.13
CA SER A 34 5.30 -8.52 1.58
C SER A 34 6.77 -8.91 1.40
N TYR A 35 7.35 -9.52 2.44
CA TYR A 35 8.70 -10.05 2.36
C TYR A 35 8.83 -11.18 1.33
N ALA A 36 7.89 -12.12 1.29
CA ALA A 36 7.89 -13.22 0.33
C ALA A 36 7.82 -12.73 -1.12
N ALA A 37 7.02 -11.70 -1.42
CA ALA A 37 6.92 -11.10 -2.74
C ALA A 37 8.25 -10.47 -3.18
N ARG A 38 8.91 -9.73 -2.27
CA ARG A 38 10.25 -9.17 -2.51
C ARG A 38 11.29 -10.27 -2.73
N LEU A 39 11.27 -11.31 -1.89
CA LEU A 39 12.19 -12.43 -1.99
C LEU A 39 11.97 -13.22 -3.29
N ALA A 40 10.73 -13.45 -3.69
CA ALA A 40 10.39 -14.14 -4.94
C ALA A 40 11.00 -13.43 -6.17
N GLY A 41 11.01 -12.09 -6.18
CA GLY A 41 11.65 -11.31 -7.25
C GLY A 41 13.16 -11.54 -7.40
N THR A 42 13.83 -12.04 -6.37
CA THR A 42 15.28 -12.35 -6.38
C THR A 42 15.60 -13.83 -6.66
N LEU A 43 14.59 -14.70 -6.68
CA LEU A 43 14.77 -16.14 -6.81
C LEU A 43 14.50 -16.62 -8.24
N PRO A 44 15.11 -17.76 -8.66
CA PRO A 44 14.71 -18.45 -9.89
C PRO A 44 13.23 -18.81 -9.87
N LYS A 45 12.58 -18.80 -11.05
CA LYS A 45 11.13 -19.00 -11.18
C LYS A 45 10.63 -20.34 -10.68
N GLU A 46 11.50 -21.34 -10.60
CA GLU A 46 11.19 -22.71 -10.18
C GLU A 46 11.17 -22.87 -8.65
N ARG A 47 11.54 -21.82 -7.90
CA ARG A 47 11.55 -21.86 -6.43
C ARG A 47 10.14 -21.74 -5.88
N ILE A 48 9.79 -22.67 -4.99
CA ILE A 48 8.53 -22.66 -4.25
C ILE A 48 8.75 -21.97 -2.91
N ILE A 49 7.90 -20.99 -2.60
CA ILE A 49 7.85 -20.33 -1.30
C ILE A 49 6.54 -20.73 -0.63
N VAL A 50 6.61 -21.18 0.62
CA VAL A 50 5.43 -21.48 1.44
C VAL A 50 5.31 -20.42 2.51
N VAL A 51 4.15 -19.75 2.56
CA VAL A 51 3.84 -18.71 3.54
C VAL A 51 2.65 -19.17 4.37
N ASN A 52 2.75 -19.03 5.69
CA ASN A 52 1.66 -19.36 6.59
C ASN A 52 0.71 -18.17 6.76
N LEU A 53 -0.57 -18.35 6.41
CA LEU A 53 -1.65 -17.39 6.66
C LEU A 53 -2.37 -17.78 7.95
N SER A 54 -1.85 -17.32 9.08
CA SER A 54 -2.33 -17.72 10.42
C SER A 54 -3.71 -17.18 10.79
N GLY A 55 -4.29 -16.26 10.02
CA GLY A 55 -5.59 -15.65 10.32
C GLY A 55 -6.18 -14.82 9.19
N ARG A 56 -7.49 -14.54 9.31
CA ARG A 56 -8.28 -13.70 8.40
C ARG A 56 -8.34 -12.26 8.92
N GLY A 57 -8.24 -11.28 8.03
CA GLY A 57 -8.15 -9.86 8.35
C GLY A 57 -9.47 -9.16 8.69
N ASP A 58 -10.53 -9.87 9.09
CA ASP A 58 -11.84 -9.25 9.36
C ASP A 58 -11.78 -8.18 10.45
N LYS A 59 -11.00 -8.45 11.49
CA LYS A 59 -10.84 -7.55 12.64
C LYS A 59 -9.95 -6.36 12.34
N ASP A 60 -9.10 -6.49 11.32
CA ASP A 60 -8.10 -5.49 10.94
C ASP A 60 -8.63 -4.53 9.86
N ILE A 61 -9.83 -4.79 9.33
CA ILE A 61 -10.37 -4.05 8.19
C ILE A 61 -10.53 -2.55 8.48
N ASP A 62 -10.96 -2.19 9.69
CA ASP A 62 -11.15 -0.79 10.08
C ASP A 62 -9.82 -0.03 10.13
N ILE A 63 -8.76 -0.71 10.57
CA ILE A 63 -7.40 -0.15 10.63
C ILE A 63 -6.87 0.05 9.22
N VAL A 64 -6.95 -1.00 8.38
CA VAL A 64 -6.51 -0.96 6.98
C VAL A 64 -7.26 0.11 6.19
N MET A 65 -8.59 0.20 6.36
CA MET A 65 -9.41 1.20 5.69
C MET A 65 -9.04 2.62 6.12
N LYS A 66 -8.86 2.85 7.42
CA LYS A 66 -8.48 4.17 7.93
C LYS A 66 -7.16 4.64 7.32
N GLU A 67 -6.18 3.75 7.26
CA GLU A 67 -4.85 4.08 6.74
C GLU A 67 -4.92 4.41 5.25
N ILE A 68 -5.53 3.54 4.43
CA ILE A 68 -5.69 3.74 2.99
C ILE A 68 -6.47 5.03 2.68
N LEU A 69 -7.52 5.31 3.44
CA LEU A 69 -8.32 6.53 3.26
C LEU A 69 -7.52 7.76 3.63
N SER A 70 -6.79 7.75 4.75
CA SER A 70 -5.95 8.88 5.19
C SER A 70 -4.94 9.27 4.12
N THR A 71 -4.16 8.30 3.63
CA THR A 71 -3.18 8.53 2.56
C THR A 71 -3.84 9.11 1.31
N LYS A 72 -5.01 8.59 0.93
CA LYS A 72 -5.75 9.09 -0.24
C LYS A 72 -6.24 10.52 -0.05
N TYR A 73 -6.72 10.88 1.14
CA TYR A 73 -7.15 12.25 1.47
C TYR A 73 -5.99 13.24 1.41
N GLU A 74 -4.83 12.88 1.96
CA GLU A 74 -3.62 13.71 1.90
C GLU A 74 -3.17 13.95 0.45
N MET A 75 -3.12 12.90 -0.38
CA MET A 75 -2.80 13.04 -1.79
C MET A 75 -3.79 13.97 -2.52
N LEU A 76 -5.09 13.82 -2.28
CA LEU A 76 -6.11 14.68 -2.88
C LEU A 76 -5.97 16.14 -2.45
N ASN A 77 -5.62 16.40 -1.19
CA ASN A 77 -5.38 17.75 -0.69
C ASN A 77 -4.13 18.37 -1.33
N ASN A 78 -3.04 17.60 -1.47
CA ASN A 78 -1.81 18.07 -2.12
C ASN A 78 -2.04 18.40 -3.61
N ILE A 79 -2.79 17.57 -4.33
CA ILE A 79 -3.15 17.83 -5.74
C ILE A 79 -4.01 19.09 -5.86
N LYS A 80 -4.98 19.29 -4.96
CA LYS A 80 -5.80 20.51 -4.97
C LYS A 80 -4.96 21.76 -4.69
N ALA A 81 -4.04 21.69 -3.74
CA ALA A 81 -3.15 22.80 -3.41
C ALA A 81 -2.21 23.17 -4.58
N GLN A 82 -1.64 22.17 -5.26
CA GLN A 82 -0.83 22.40 -6.46
C GLN A 82 -1.63 23.05 -7.59
N ASN A 83 -2.82 22.53 -7.89
CA ASN A 83 -3.68 23.11 -8.92
C ASN A 83 -4.08 24.56 -8.61
N LEU A 84 -4.35 24.90 -7.35
CA LEU A 84 -4.64 26.27 -6.94
C LEU A 84 -3.42 27.19 -7.16
N ASN A 85 -2.22 26.75 -6.80
CA ASN A 85 -0.99 27.51 -7.00
C ASN A 85 -0.70 27.72 -8.50
N ASP A 86 -0.88 26.70 -9.32
CA ASP A 86 -0.69 26.78 -10.77
C ASP A 86 -1.71 27.73 -11.42
N GLN A 87 -2.97 27.73 -10.97
CA GLN A 87 -3.99 28.67 -11.42
C GLN A 87 -3.64 30.11 -11.03
N ASN A 88 -3.20 30.34 -9.79
CA ASN A 88 -2.80 31.66 -9.30
C ASN A 88 -1.56 32.21 -10.03
N MET A 89 -0.59 31.34 -10.38
CA MET A 89 0.57 31.74 -11.18
C MET A 89 0.22 32.08 -12.63
N ARG A 90 -0.79 31.43 -13.23
CA ARG A 90 -1.25 31.77 -14.59
C ARG A 90 -1.93 33.13 -14.65
N VAL A 91 -2.78 33.48 -13.69
CA VAL A 91 -3.43 34.80 -13.66
C VAL A 91 -2.46 35.95 -13.43
N LEU A 92 -1.38 35.74 -12.65
CA LEU A 92 -0.34 36.75 -12.45
C LEU A 92 0.48 37.03 -13.71
N ASN A 93 0.68 36.04 -14.59
CA ASN A 93 1.48 36.20 -15.82
C ASN A 93 0.67 36.73 -17.03
N LEU A 94 -0.66 36.82 -16.94
CA LEU A 94 -1.53 37.36 -17.99
C LEU A 94 -1.86 38.86 -17.79
N GLY A 95 -1.38 39.46 -16.70
CA GLY A 95 -1.61 40.86 -16.34
C GLY A 95 -0.48 41.84 -16.76
N HIS A 96 0.47 41.39 -17.57
CA HIS A 96 1.53 42.18 -18.19
C HIS A 96 1.43 42.11 -19.71
#